data_AF-A0A959HSR7-F1
#
_entry.id   AF-A0A959HSR7-F1
#
_cell.length_a   1.000
_cell.length_b   1.000
_cell.length_c   1.000
_cell.angle_alpha   90.00
_cell.angle_beta   90.00
_cell.angle_gamma   90.00
#
_symmetry.space_group_name_H-M   'P 1'
#
loop_
_entity.id
_entity.type
_entity.pdbx_description
1 polymer ?
#
loop_
_entity_poly.entity_id
_entity_poly.type
_entity_poly.pdbx_seq_one_letter_code
_entity_poly.pdbx_strand_id
1 'polypeptide(L)'
;MYTEKGKEPIENISVSEKVLSYNDKTKEKEYRPVTALKTYIVSAILAIVFNAQDTLWATPNHPFWHKGHYVEASALHTGDTIEALEGGYDRIQQIIPFSGERRVYNFTVAENSNYYVGSRGLLVHNDCFLKRLTDSPELIARIDALPDALKGQFIQDFYEAGEDVIKVLKEKPGCVKAREGLYEAGYSKLRKNPVSLQKSSTLLENPALINSGLDETLVKRAIAGNRNAGAGAAALDALTDGLNSLVNSGTTFENFPRLLSDLEKGGGFAEGAGWIQKYIVTNTSEFAGKKLEFEIGVISGRVDLRIGSNLFEFKSVSTLPPSSFTNQVARDLKNVTSLDQIKWYFDGSKLPNGISQTDKDAMLSALESMDLTPDVINKFVPQGTIQDLVNVIETKFTLIFQVK
;
A
#
# COMPACT_ATOMS: atom_id res chain seq x y z
N MET A 1 -13.01 -32.67 21.72
CA MET A 1 -13.74 -31.68 22.53
C MET A 1 -14.30 -32.33 23.75
N TYR A 2 -14.30 -31.66 24.91
CA TYR A 2 -14.98 -32.13 26.12
C TYR A 2 -16.41 -31.57 26.16
N THR A 3 -17.41 -32.44 26.14
CA THR A 3 -18.85 -32.08 26.21
C THR A 3 -19.50 -32.75 27.42
N GLU A 4 -20.71 -32.34 27.78
CA GLU A 4 -21.47 -33.01 28.86
C GLU A 4 -21.73 -34.51 28.58
N LYS A 5 -21.69 -34.93 27.31
CA LYS A 5 -21.92 -36.31 26.88
C LYS A 5 -20.62 -37.13 26.77
N GLY A 6 -19.46 -36.52 26.99
CA GLY A 6 -18.16 -37.15 26.82
C GLY A 6 -17.29 -36.44 25.78
N LYS A 7 -16.30 -37.15 25.23
CA LYS A 7 -15.39 -36.56 24.24
C LYS A 7 -15.93 -36.74 22.83
N GLU A 8 -15.93 -35.64 22.06
CA GLU A 8 -16.44 -35.61 20.69
C GLU A 8 -15.48 -34.86 19.75
N PRO A 9 -15.35 -35.27 18.46
CA PRO A 9 -14.63 -34.49 17.46
C PRO A 9 -15.22 -33.08 17.28
N ILE A 10 -14.38 -32.10 16.95
CA ILE A 10 -14.80 -30.69 16.86
C ILE A 10 -15.78 -30.44 15.71
N GLU A 11 -15.66 -31.22 14.64
CA GLU A 11 -16.51 -31.17 13.45
C GLU A 11 -17.96 -31.65 13.70
N ASN A 12 -18.21 -32.36 14.81
CA ASN A 12 -19.53 -32.87 15.17
C ASN A 12 -20.26 -31.99 16.20
N ILE A 13 -19.57 -31.02 16.80
CA ILE A 13 -20.16 -30.13 17.80
C ILE A 13 -21.26 -29.26 17.18
N SER A 14 -22.40 -29.18 17.88
CA SER A 14 -23.56 -28.41 17.44
C SER A 14 -23.79 -27.14 18.26
N VAL A 15 -24.50 -26.16 17.69
CA VAL A 15 -24.97 -24.99 18.44
C VAL A 15 -25.87 -25.45 19.60
N SER A 16 -25.79 -24.75 20.73
CA SER A 16 -26.45 -25.06 22.01
C SER A 16 -25.89 -26.29 22.75
N GLU A 17 -25.03 -27.09 22.14
CA GLU A 17 -24.29 -28.13 22.85
C GLU A 17 -23.34 -27.50 23.85
N LYS A 18 -23.24 -28.09 25.05
CA LYS A 18 -22.38 -27.55 26.09
C LYS A 18 -21.02 -28.21 26.06
N VAL A 19 -20.00 -27.37 26.01
CA VAL A 19 -18.60 -27.75 26.02
C VAL A 19 -17.93 -27.24 27.29
N LEU A 20 -16.92 -27.98 27.75
CA LEU A 20 -16.15 -27.58 28.92
C LEU A 20 -15.26 -26.39 28.56
N SER A 21 -15.38 -25.34 29.37
CA SER A 21 -14.63 -24.09 29.26
C SER A 21 -14.12 -23.66 30.63
N TYR A 22 -13.25 -22.65 30.64
CA TYR A 22 -12.67 -22.05 31.82
C TYR A 22 -13.12 -20.59 31.95
N ASN A 23 -13.72 -20.26 33.09
CA ASN A 23 -14.17 -18.91 33.37
C ASN A 23 -13.04 -18.10 34.02
N ASP A 24 -12.47 -17.17 33.27
CA ASP A 24 -11.34 -16.36 33.76
C ASP A 24 -11.69 -15.45 34.95
N LYS A 25 -12.98 -15.14 35.17
CA LYS A 25 -13.43 -14.27 36.27
C LYS A 25 -13.60 -15.06 37.57
N THR A 26 -14.27 -16.20 37.50
CA THR A 26 -14.54 -17.03 38.69
C THR A 26 -13.42 -18.04 38.97
N LYS A 27 -12.54 -18.27 37.99
CA LYS A 27 -11.48 -19.30 38.00
C LYS A 27 -12.02 -20.73 38.06
N GLU A 28 -13.26 -20.94 37.64
CA GLU A 28 -13.93 -22.24 37.64
C GLU A 28 -14.02 -22.84 36.23
N LYS A 29 -14.08 -24.18 36.17
CA LYS A 29 -14.36 -24.93 34.94
C LYS A 29 -15.86 -25.15 34.83
N GLU A 30 -16.44 -24.83 33.69
CA GLU A 30 -17.88 -24.88 33.51
C GLU A 30 -18.29 -25.29 32.09
N TYR A 31 -19.39 -26.03 32.01
CA TYR A 31 -20.01 -26.40 30.75
C TYR A 31 -20.90 -25.26 30.27
N ARG A 32 -20.54 -24.68 29.13
CA ARG A 32 -21.25 -23.55 28.53
C ARG A 32 -21.69 -23.86 27.10
N PRO A 33 -22.86 -23.37 26.68
CA PRO A 33 -23.40 -23.66 25.36
C PRO A 33 -22.54 -23.03 24.27
N VAL A 34 -22.36 -23.77 23.18
CA VAL A 34 -21.81 -23.26 21.93
C VAL A 34 -22.84 -22.31 21.30
N THR A 35 -22.39 -21.13 20.90
CA THR A 35 -23.21 -20.05 20.34
C THR A 35 -23.03 -19.89 18.83
N ALA A 36 -21.89 -20.33 18.28
CA ALA A 36 -21.62 -20.27 16.84
C ALA A 36 -20.56 -21.30 16.44
N LEU A 37 -20.70 -21.91 15.27
CA LEU A 37 -19.69 -22.79 14.65
C LEU A 37 -18.95 -22.03 13.55
N LYS A 38 -17.67 -22.32 13.37
CA LYS A 38 -16.78 -21.67 12.39
C LYS A 38 -15.96 -22.72 11.66
N THR A 39 -15.82 -22.55 10.36
CA THR A 39 -15.03 -23.44 9.50
C THR A 39 -14.21 -22.61 8.53
N TYR A 40 -12.92 -22.96 8.38
CA TYR A 40 -11.98 -22.24 7.52
C TYR A 40 -11.22 -23.23 6.65
N ILE A 41 -10.78 -22.77 5.47
CA ILE A 41 -9.74 -23.44 4.68
C ILE A 41 -8.44 -22.67 4.91
N VAL A 42 -7.40 -23.36 5.37
CA VAL A 42 -6.07 -22.80 5.67
C VAL A 42 -5.00 -23.55 4.89
N SER A 43 -3.89 -22.89 4.61
CA SER A 43 -2.76 -23.48 3.86
C SER A 43 -1.65 -24.03 4.74
N ALA A 44 -1.74 -23.91 6.06
CA ALA A 44 -0.74 -24.36 7.01
C ALA A 44 -1.37 -24.78 8.35
N ILE A 45 -0.87 -25.89 8.91
CA ILE A 45 -1.20 -26.39 10.25
C ILE A 45 0.05 -26.94 10.92
N LEU A 46 0.02 -27.04 12.25
CA LEU A 46 1.03 -27.71 13.07
C LEU A 46 0.42 -28.98 13.67
N ALA A 47 1.17 -30.08 13.62
CA ALA A 47 0.93 -31.24 14.47
C ALA A 47 1.77 -31.10 15.74
N ILE A 48 1.10 -30.91 16.88
CA ILE A 48 1.69 -30.84 18.21
C ILE A 48 1.55 -32.24 18.82
N VAL A 49 2.66 -32.97 18.88
CA VAL A 49 2.73 -34.37 19.29
C VAL A 49 3.10 -34.45 20.76
N PHE A 50 2.22 -35.03 21.57
CA PHE A 50 2.46 -35.29 23.00
C PHE A 50 2.88 -36.73 23.25
N ASN A 51 2.33 -37.67 22.48
CA ASN A 51 2.77 -39.06 22.39
C ASN A 51 2.27 -39.69 21.07
N ALA A 52 2.60 -40.96 20.84
CA ALA A 52 2.24 -41.66 19.59
C ALA A 52 0.72 -41.79 19.34
N GLN A 53 -0.11 -41.61 20.37
CA GLN A 53 -1.57 -41.69 20.28
C GLN A 53 -2.28 -40.35 20.53
N ASP A 54 -1.53 -39.29 20.89
CA ASP A 54 -2.09 -37.97 21.21
C ASP A 54 -1.36 -36.88 20.43
N THR A 55 -2.04 -36.38 19.41
CA THR A 55 -1.56 -35.31 18.54
C THR A 55 -2.68 -34.30 18.35
N LEU A 56 -2.37 -33.03 18.59
CA LEU A 56 -3.27 -31.92 18.30
C LEU A 56 -2.88 -31.25 17.00
N TRP A 57 -3.88 -30.99 16.17
CA TRP A 57 -3.74 -30.28 14.91
C TRP A 57 -4.34 -28.90 15.06
N ALA A 58 -3.51 -27.88 14.87
CA ALA A 58 -3.91 -26.49 15.04
C ALA A 58 -3.30 -25.61 13.97
N THR A 59 -3.92 -24.46 13.69
CA THR A 59 -3.23 -23.43 12.91
C THR A 59 -2.03 -22.90 13.72
N PRO A 60 -0.95 -22.43 13.07
CA PRO A 60 0.24 -21.94 13.78
C PRO A 60 -0.06 -20.85 14.82
N ASN A 61 -1.12 -20.08 14.61
CA ASN A 61 -1.53 -18.97 15.45
C ASN A 61 -2.63 -19.33 16.47
N HIS A 62 -3.04 -20.59 16.57
CA HIS A 62 -4.06 -20.98 17.54
C HIS A 62 -3.49 -20.90 18.96
N PRO A 63 -4.10 -20.13 19.90
CA PRO A 63 -3.51 -19.96 21.22
C PRO A 63 -3.79 -21.13 22.17
N PHE A 64 -2.73 -21.59 22.84
CA PHE A 64 -2.73 -22.59 23.91
C PHE A 64 -2.42 -21.91 25.25
N TRP A 65 -3.08 -22.35 26.32
CA TRP A 65 -2.73 -21.89 27.67
C TRP A 65 -1.40 -22.51 28.12
N HIS A 66 -0.40 -21.68 28.36
CA HIS A 66 0.93 -22.09 28.81
C HIS A 66 1.46 -21.12 29.87
N LYS A 67 1.85 -21.63 31.05
CA LYS A 67 2.47 -20.86 32.14
C LYS A 67 1.69 -19.57 32.49
N GLY A 68 0.37 -19.68 32.66
CA GLY A 68 -0.46 -18.58 33.13
C GLY A 68 -0.88 -17.54 32.08
N HIS A 69 -0.58 -17.76 30.80
CA HIS A 69 -1.00 -16.91 29.69
C HIS A 69 -1.24 -17.73 28.42
N TYR A 70 -1.84 -17.12 27.38
CA TYR A 70 -2.01 -17.77 26.08
C TYR A 70 -0.79 -17.54 25.18
N VAL A 71 -0.31 -18.62 24.57
CA VAL A 71 0.84 -18.66 23.65
C VAL A 71 0.39 -19.32 22.35
N GLU A 72 0.79 -18.76 21.21
CA GLU A 72 0.49 -19.34 19.91
C GLU A 72 1.13 -20.73 19.74
N ALA A 73 0.46 -21.62 19.01
CA ALA A 73 0.98 -22.94 18.68
C ALA A 73 2.38 -22.92 18.05
N SER A 74 2.69 -21.91 17.24
CA SER A 74 3.97 -21.69 16.57
C SER A 74 5.10 -21.27 17.51
N ALA A 75 4.76 -20.69 18.65
CA ALA A 75 5.70 -20.24 19.67
C ALA A 75 5.95 -21.32 20.75
N LEU A 76 5.24 -22.44 20.69
CA LEU A 76 5.53 -23.62 21.49
C LEU A 76 6.79 -24.32 20.96
N HIS A 77 7.53 -24.96 21.85
CA HIS A 77 8.74 -25.68 21.52
C HIS A 77 8.68 -27.13 22.03
N THR A 78 9.42 -28.02 21.37
CA THR A 78 9.67 -29.36 21.91
C THR A 78 10.25 -29.24 23.32
N GLY A 79 9.64 -29.95 24.26
CA GLY A 79 10.01 -29.92 25.66
C GLY A 79 9.11 -29.04 26.53
N ASP A 80 8.33 -28.13 25.95
CA ASP A 80 7.35 -27.35 26.70
C ASP A 80 6.30 -28.24 27.36
N THR A 81 5.85 -27.82 28.53
CA THR A 81 4.84 -28.51 29.34
C THR A 81 3.56 -27.68 29.39
N ILE A 82 2.45 -28.26 28.93
CA ILE A 82 1.12 -27.64 28.89
C ILE A 82 0.28 -28.18 30.04
N GLU A 83 -0.43 -27.30 30.74
CA GLU A 83 -1.30 -27.69 31.85
C GLU A 83 -2.49 -28.53 31.36
N ALA A 84 -2.74 -29.67 32.02
CA ALA A 84 -3.82 -30.58 31.69
C ALA A 84 -5.05 -30.36 32.59
N LEU A 85 -6.24 -30.75 32.10
CA LEU A 85 -7.52 -30.51 32.76
C LEU A 85 -7.60 -31.06 34.19
N GLU A 86 -7.11 -32.28 34.42
CA GLU A 86 -7.11 -32.96 35.73
C GLU A 86 -5.90 -32.60 36.60
N GLY A 87 -5.17 -31.54 36.23
CA GLY A 87 -3.91 -31.16 36.84
C GLY A 87 -2.70 -31.89 36.27
N GLY A 88 -1.52 -31.45 36.67
CA GLY A 88 -0.25 -31.87 36.08
C GLY A 88 0.00 -31.25 34.71
N TYR A 89 0.97 -31.81 33.99
CA TYR A 89 1.41 -31.27 32.71
C TYR A 89 1.55 -32.35 31.64
N ASP A 90 1.29 -31.98 30.40
CA ASP A 90 1.60 -32.78 29.22
C ASP A 90 2.76 -32.17 28.46
N ARG A 91 3.74 -33.01 28.06
CA ARG A 91 5.00 -32.54 27.48
C ARG A 91 4.97 -32.70 25.97
N ILE A 92 5.24 -31.62 25.26
CA ILE A 92 5.38 -31.63 23.80
C ILE A 92 6.64 -32.41 23.42
N GLN A 93 6.48 -33.50 22.69
CA GLN A 93 7.58 -34.32 22.17
C GLN A 93 8.07 -33.80 20.83
N GLN A 94 7.15 -33.31 19.99
CA GLN A 94 7.47 -32.83 18.66
C GLN A 94 6.45 -31.82 18.16
N ILE A 95 6.90 -30.86 17.35
CA ILE A 95 6.03 -29.98 16.57
C ILE A 95 6.42 -30.14 15.11
N ILE A 96 5.45 -30.50 14.27
CA ILE A 96 5.67 -30.78 12.84
C ILE A 96 4.82 -29.81 12.01
N PRO A 97 5.42 -28.93 11.21
CA PRO A 97 4.66 -28.08 10.30
C PRO A 97 4.20 -28.85 9.07
N PHE A 98 2.97 -28.58 8.64
CA PHE A 98 2.39 -29.10 7.40
C PHE A 98 1.86 -27.96 6.55
N SER A 99 2.24 -27.94 5.28
CA SER A 99 1.75 -27.00 4.27
C SER A 99 0.81 -27.70 3.29
N GLY A 100 -0.30 -27.05 2.97
CA GLY A 100 -1.35 -27.55 2.07
C GLY A 100 -2.74 -27.13 2.52
N GLU A 101 -3.70 -27.10 1.60
CA GLU A 101 -5.08 -26.75 1.92
C GLU A 101 -5.70 -27.77 2.88
N ARG A 102 -6.23 -27.26 3.99
CA ARG A 102 -6.83 -28.03 5.07
C ARG A 102 -8.06 -27.32 5.59
N ARG A 103 -9.11 -28.08 5.84
CA ARG A 103 -10.28 -27.59 6.55
C ARG A 103 -10.01 -27.64 8.05
N VAL A 104 -10.24 -26.53 8.75
CA VAL A 104 -10.12 -26.41 10.20
C VAL A 104 -11.43 -25.89 10.80
N TYR A 105 -11.65 -26.21 12.07
CA TYR A 105 -12.88 -25.92 12.79
C TYR A 105 -12.58 -25.09 14.04
N ASN A 106 -13.51 -24.21 14.40
CA ASN A 106 -13.51 -23.46 15.65
C ASN A 106 -14.97 -23.18 16.04
N PHE A 107 -15.25 -22.77 17.26
CA PHE A 107 -16.60 -22.40 17.68
C PHE A 107 -16.56 -21.39 18.83
N THR A 108 -17.65 -20.67 19.03
CA THR A 108 -17.82 -19.73 20.14
C THR A 108 -18.59 -20.33 21.29
N VAL A 109 -18.05 -20.20 22.50
CA VAL A 109 -18.68 -20.63 23.76
C VAL A 109 -19.35 -19.42 24.40
N ALA A 110 -20.53 -19.59 24.99
CA ALA A 110 -21.20 -18.53 25.73
C ALA A 110 -20.37 -18.12 26.96
N GLU A 111 -20.28 -16.81 27.21
CA GLU A 111 -19.63 -16.17 28.37
C GLU A 111 -18.10 -16.38 28.48
N ASN A 112 -17.53 -17.40 27.84
CA ASN A 112 -16.10 -17.73 27.85
C ASN A 112 -15.47 -17.69 26.45
N SER A 113 -14.16 -17.49 26.38
CA SER A 113 -13.40 -17.42 25.12
C SER A 113 -12.42 -18.57 24.96
N ASN A 114 -12.65 -19.70 25.61
CA ASN A 114 -11.76 -20.84 25.60
C ASN A 114 -12.56 -22.16 25.69
N TYR A 115 -11.91 -23.27 25.40
CA TYR A 115 -12.48 -24.62 25.53
C TYR A 115 -11.38 -25.67 25.68
N TYR A 116 -11.73 -26.84 26.23
CA TYR A 116 -10.77 -27.93 26.44
C TYR A 116 -10.74 -28.94 25.27
N VAL A 117 -9.52 -29.30 24.84
CA VAL A 117 -9.24 -30.19 23.69
C VAL A 117 -8.29 -31.35 24.02
N GLY A 118 -8.18 -32.32 23.11
CA GLY A 118 -7.21 -33.41 23.21
C GLY A 118 -7.55 -34.49 24.23
N SER A 119 -6.64 -35.47 24.38
CA SER A 119 -6.89 -36.59 25.29
C SER A 119 -6.76 -36.20 26.77
N ARG A 120 -5.93 -35.20 27.07
CA ARG A 120 -5.66 -34.72 28.43
C ARG A 120 -6.36 -33.43 28.82
N GLY A 121 -7.13 -32.82 27.90
CA GLY A 121 -7.88 -31.60 28.18
C GLY A 121 -6.93 -30.42 28.31
N LEU A 122 -6.39 -29.97 27.18
CA LEU A 122 -5.60 -28.75 27.11
C LEU A 122 -6.51 -27.56 26.85
N LEU A 123 -6.28 -26.45 27.53
CA LEU A 123 -7.06 -25.24 27.35
C LEU A 123 -6.57 -24.47 26.13
N VAL A 124 -7.44 -24.24 25.17
CA VAL A 124 -7.17 -23.42 23.97
C VAL A 124 -8.16 -22.26 23.88
N HIS A 125 -7.73 -21.16 23.28
CA HIS A 125 -8.55 -19.98 23.14
C HIS A 125 -9.32 -19.97 21.82
N ASN A 126 -10.59 -19.57 21.86
CA ASN A 126 -11.45 -19.28 20.72
C ASN A 126 -11.11 -17.91 20.11
N ASP A 127 -9.89 -17.35 20.24
CA ASP A 127 -9.74 -15.96 19.80
C ASP A 127 -9.89 -15.87 18.29
N CYS A 128 -11.01 -15.26 17.97
CA CYS A 128 -11.44 -14.88 16.66
C CYS A 128 -11.09 -13.42 16.65
N PHE A 129 -10.06 -13.04 15.91
CA PHE A 129 -9.67 -11.67 15.62
C PHE A 129 -10.82 -10.64 15.67
N LEU A 130 -12.03 -10.98 15.18
CA LEU A 130 -13.23 -10.15 15.25
C LEU A 130 -13.70 -9.76 16.67
N LYS A 131 -13.54 -10.62 17.69
CA LYS A 131 -13.86 -10.29 19.10
C LYS A 131 -13.03 -9.11 19.60
N ARG A 132 -11.75 -9.05 19.20
CA ARG A 132 -10.83 -7.94 19.54
C ARG A 132 -11.29 -6.60 18.95
N LEU A 133 -12.21 -6.60 17.98
CA LEU A 133 -12.70 -5.41 17.28
C LEU A 133 -14.12 -4.98 17.71
N THR A 134 -14.79 -5.75 18.57
CA THR A 134 -16.22 -5.55 18.91
C THR A 134 -16.53 -4.23 19.62
N ASP A 135 -15.52 -3.61 20.23
CA ASP A 135 -15.58 -2.27 20.82
C ASP A 135 -15.45 -1.13 19.79
N SER A 136 -15.29 -1.44 18.50
CA SER A 136 -15.26 -0.48 17.40
C SER A 136 -16.35 -0.80 16.34
N PRO A 137 -17.60 -0.32 16.56
CA PRO A 137 -18.73 -0.62 15.67
C PRO A 137 -18.51 -0.15 14.23
N GLU A 138 -17.85 1.01 14.04
CA GLU A 138 -17.56 1.53 12.70
C GLU A 138 -16.57 0.64 11.93
N LEU A 139 -15.52 0.16 12.60
CA LEU A 139 -14.56 -0.75 12.00
C LEU A 139 -15.25 -2.06 11.59
N ILE A 140 -16.07 -2.63 12.48
CA ILE A 140 -16.86 -3.83 12.17
C ILE A 140 -17.76 -3.59 10.96
N ALA A 141 -18.51 -2.48 10.93
CA ALA A 141 -19.39 -2.16 9.80
C ALA A 141 -18.62 -2.06 8.47
N ARG A 142 -17.42 -1.47 8.47
CA ARG A 142 -16.57 -1.40 7.26
C ARG A 142 -16.03 -2.77 6.84
N ILE A 143 -15.68 -3.64 7.79
CA ILE A 143 -15.26 -5.02 7.51
C ILE A 143 -16.43 -5.84 6.97
N ASP A 144 -17.63 -5.67 7.53
CA ASP A 144 -18.84 -6.36 7.11
C ASP A 144 -19.34 -5.91 5.73
N ALA A 145 -19.05 -4.67 5.33
CA ALA A 145 -19.33 -4.15 4.00
C ALA A 145 -18.40 -4.70 2.91
N LEU A 146 -17.30 -5.38 3.26
CA LEU A 146 -16.41 -5.99 2.27
C LEU A 146 -17.07 -7.22 1.61
N PRO A 147 -16.81 -7.45 0.31
CA PRO A 147 -17.10 -8.74 -0.32
C PRO A 147 -16.45 -9.91 0.45
N ASP A 148 -17.10 -11.07 0.50
CA ASP A 148 -16.66 -12.23 1.30
C ASP A 148 -15.19 -12.60 1.09
N ALA A 149 -14.73 -12.59 -0.16
CA ALA A 149 -13.33 -12.87 -0.50
C ALA A 149 -12.36 -11.85 0.13
N LEU A 150 -12.70 -10.56 0.07
CA LEU A 150 -11.87 -9.49 0.65
C LEU A 150 -11.97 -9.46 2.17
N LYS A 151 -13.12 -9.81 2.74
CA LYS A 151 -13.32 -9.99 4.18
C LYS A 151 -12.46 -11.12 4.74
N GLY A 152 -12.46 -12.28 4.07
CA GLY A 152 -11.59 -13.41 4.44
C GLY A 152 -10.11 -13.02 4.37
N GLN A 153 -9.72 -12.30 3.32
CA GLN A 153 -8.36 -11.79 3.15
C GLN A 153 -7.97 -10.72 4.20
N PHE A 154 -8.90 -9.86 4.62
CA PHE A 154 -8.69 -8.89 5.70
C PHE A 154 -8.44 -9.62 7.02
N ILE A 155 -9.29 -10.59 7.36
CA ILE A 155 -9.12 -11.41 8.56
C ILE A 155 -7.76 -12.12 8.51
N GLN A 156 -7.39 -12.73 7.39
CA GLN A 156 -6.10 -13.39 7.23
C GLN A 156 -4.90 -12.44 7.45
N ASP A 157 -4.99 -11.19 6.97
CA ASP A 157 -3.90 -10.22 7.09
C ASP A 157 -3.65 -9.74 8.52
N PHE A 158 -4.72 -9.67 9.33
CA PHE A 158 -4.65 -9.07 10.67
C PHE A 158 -4.95 -10.06 11.78
N TYR A 159 -5.17 -11.34 11.49
CA TYR A 159 -5.42 -12.37 12.49
C TYR A 159 -4.32 -12.39 13.57
N GLU A 160 -3.06 -12.28 13.14
CA GLU A 160 -1.83 -12.27 13.97
C GLU A 160 -1.37 -10.85 14.33
N ALA A 161 -2.19 -9.83 14.09
CA ALA A 161 -1.79 -8.44 14.34
C ALA A 161 -1.64 -8.15 15.84
N GLY A 162 -0.54 -7.50 16.23
CA GLY A 162 -0.32 -7.00 17.58
C GLY A 162 -1.32 -5.92 17.99
N GLU A 163 -1.43 -5.65 19.30
CA GLU A 163 -2.34 -4.64 19.84
C GLU A 163 -2.10 -3.23 19.28
N ASP A 164 -0.86 -2.91 18.91
CA ASP A 164 -0.49 -1.66 18.25
C ASP A 164 -1.18 -1.50 16.88
N VAL A 165 -1.22 -2.55 16.07
CA VAL A 165 -1.89 -2.55 14.77
C VAL A 165 -3.41 -2.54 14.95
N ILE A 166 -3.94 -3.33 15.89
CA ILE A 166 -5.37 -3.33 16.21
C ILE A 166 -5.84 -1.95 16.65
N LYS A 167 -5.06 -1.27 17.51
CA LYS A 167 -5.34 0.10 17.94
C LYS A 167 -5.46 1.05 16.75
N VAL A 168 -4.53 0.97 15.78
CA VAL A 168 -4.60 1.80 14.55
C VAL A 168 -5.85 1.51 13.72
N LEU A 169 -6.23 0.24 13.57
CA LEU A 169 -7.46 -0.12 12.84
C LEU A 169 -8.71 0.44 13.53
N LYS A 170 -8.75 0.40 14.87
CA LYS A 170 -9.86 0.95 15.67
C LYS A 170 -9.95 2.47 15.61
N GLU A 171 -8.80 3.15 15.73
CA GLU A 171 -8.71 4.62 15.71
C GLU A 171 -8.93 5.19 14.30
N LYS A 172 -8.63 4.41 13.25
CA LYS A 172 -8.79 4.80 11.86
C LYS A 172 -9.48 3.68 11.06
N PRO A 173 -10.82 3.53 11.16
CA PRO A 173 -11.57 2.50 10.44
C PRO A 173 -11.42 2.56 8.90
N GLY A 174 -11.04 3.72 8.34
CA GLY A 174 -10.66 3.86 6.92
C GLY A 174 -9.48 3.02 6.46
N CYS A 175 -8.68 2.50 7.40
CA CYS A 175 -7.63 1.54 7.10
C CYS A 175 -8.14 0.28 6.39
N VAL A 176 -9.43 -0.09 6.56
CA VAL A 176 -10.04 -1.21 5.80
C VAL A 176 -9.99 -0.96 4.30
N LYS A 177 -10.36 0.26 3.87
CA LYS A 177 -10.36 0.70 2.47
C LYS A 177 -8.94 0.90 1.93
N ALA A 178 -8.06 1.47 2.76
CA ALA A 178 -6.64 1.57 2.42
C ALA A 178 -6.01 0.20 2.17
N ARG A 179 -6.33 -0.78 3.03
CA ARG A 179 -5.85 -2.16 2.88
C ARG A 179 -6.32 -2.79 1.57
N GLU A 180 -7.58 -2.57 1.17
CA GLU A 180 -8.10 -3.04 -0.13
C GLU A 180 -7.28 -2.47 -1.28
N GLY A 181 -7.09 -1.14 -1.34
CA GLY A 181 -6.30 -0.52 -2.40
C GLY A 181 -4.85 -1.04 -2.44
N LEU A 182 -4.23 -1.28 -1.28
CA LEU A 182 -2.88 -1.85 -1.20
C LEU A 182 -2.84 -3.35 -1.59
N TYR A 183 -3.92 -4.08 -1.33
CA TYR A 183 -4.06 -5.48 -1.76
C TYR A 183 -4.17 -5.57 -3.28
N GLU A 184 -5.04 -4.78 -3.90
CA GLU A 184 -5.22 -4.69 -5.35
C GLU A 184 -3.94 -4.25 -6.05
N ALA A 185 -3.21 -3.31 -5.45
CA ALA A 185 -1.89 -2.87 -5.90
C ALA A 185 -0.78 -3.91 -5.73
N GLY A 186 -1.02 -5.04 -5.04
CA GLY A 186 -0.01 -6.10 -4.84
C GLY A 186 1.06 -5.78 -3.78
N TYR A 187 0.77 -4.88 -2.83
CA TYR A 187 1.64 -4.59 -1.69
C TYR A 187 1.43 -5.56 -0.52
N SER A 188 1.87 -6.81 -0.67
CA SER A 188 1.65 -7.88 0.32
C SER A 188 2.16 -7.56 1.74
N LYS A 189 3.27 -6.81 1.85
CA LYS A 189 3.82 -6.35 3.15
C LYS A 189 3.16 -5.07 3.65
N LEU A 190 3.01 -4.05 2.80
CA LEU A 190 2.52 -2.74 3.23
C LEU A 190 1.02 -2.73 3.54
N ARG A 191 0.22 -3.62 2.94
CA ARG A 191 -1.20 -3.78 3.28
C ARG A 191 -1.46 -4.21 4.73
N LYS A 192 -0.41 -4.67 5.44
CA LYS A 192 -0.43 -5.05 6.87
C LYS A 192 0.31 -4.05 7.76
N ASN A 193 0.95 -3.04 7.17
CA ASN A 193 1.75 -2.08 7.91
C ASN A 193 0.85 -0.94 8.42
N PRO A 194 0.79 -0.68 9.74
CA PRO A 194 -0.14 0.29 10.31
C PRO A 194 0.11 1.73 9.81
N VAL A 195 1.36 2.12 9.59
CA VAL A 195 1.72 3.47 9.11
C VAL A 195 1.27 3.65 7.67
N SER A 196 1.58 2.69 6.79
CA SER A 196 1.15 2.75 5.38
C SER A 196 -0.38 2.77 5.25
N LEU A 197 -1.09 2.01 6.08
CA LEU A 197 -2.55 2.00 6.13
C LEU A 197 -3.11 3.34 6.59
N GLN A 198 -2.56 3.91 7.65
CA GLN A 198 -3.03 5.18 8.21
C GLN A 198 -2.83 6.34 7.22
N LYS A 199 -1.66 6.43 6.57
CA LYS A 199 -1.38 7.45 5.56
C LYS A 199 -2.28 7.31 4.34
N SER A 200 -2.40 6.10 3.80
CA SER A 200 -3.29 5.82 2.66
C SER A 200 -4.76 6.10 3.01
N SER A 201 -5.20 5.73 4.21
CA SER A 201 -6.56 6.03 4.69
C SER A 201 -6.78 7.53 4.85
N THR A 202 -5.78 8.27 5.33
CA THR A 202 -5.87 9.73 5.48
C THR A 202 -6.08 10.41 4.14
N LEU A 203 -5.33 9.99 3.11
CA LEU A 203 -5.53 10.49 1.75
C LEU A 203 -6.92 10.09 1.22
N LEU A 204 -7.29 8.80 1.26
CA LEU A 204 -8.54 8.30 0.69
C LEU A 204 -9.81 8.85 1.35
N GLU A 205 -9.71 9.32 2.58
CA GLU A 205 -10.81 9.96 3.32
C GLU A 205 -10.72 11.49 3.31
N ASN A 206 -9.73 12.07 2.62
CA ASN A 206 -9.58 13.50 2.55
C ASN A 206 -10.74 14.12 1.72
N PRO A 207 -11.59 14.97 2.32
CA PRO A 207 -12.71 15.58 1.60
C PRO A 207 -12.25 16.51 0.45
N ALA A 208 -11.02 17.04 0.50
CA ALA A 208 -10.45 17.87 -0.56
C ALA A 208 -10.23 17.11 -1.87
N LEU A 209 -10.19 15.76 -1.86
CA LEU A 209 -10.10 14.95 -3.08
C LEU A 209 -11.26 15.23 -4.05
N ILE A 210 -12.47 15.45 -3.53
CA ILE A 210 -13.68 15.67 -4.34
C ILE A 210 -13.49 16.83 -5.32
N ASN A 211 -12.78 17.88 -4.90
CA ASN A 211 -12.57 19.09 -5.69
C ASN A 211 -11.22 19.12 -6.40
N SER A 212 -10.34 18.15 -6.16
CA SER A 212 -9.00 18.15 -6.74
C SER A 212 -8.94 17.52 -8.14
N GLY A 213 -9.99 16.85 -8.60
CA GLY A 213 -9.94 16.05 -9.83
C GLY A 213 -9.26 14.69 -9.64
N LEU A 214 -8.91 14.32 -8.40
CA LEU A 214 -8.49 12.97 -8.01
C LEU A 214 -9.62 12.27 -7.28
N ASP A 215 -10.35 11.40 -7.97
CA ASP A 215 -11.28 10.50 -7.31
C ASP A 215 -10.55 9.31 -6.64
N GLU A 216 -11.31 8.52 -5.89
CA GLU A 216 -10.78 7.33 -5.22
C GLU A 216 -10.12 6.35 -6.20
N THR A 217 -10.71 6.13 -7.38
CA THR A 217 -10.19 5.21 -8.39
C THR A 217 -8.83 5.67 -8.88
N LEU A 218 -8.65 6.97 -9.12
CA LEU A 218 -7.38 7.55 -9.53
C LEU A 218 -6.32 7.48 -8.43
N VAL A 219 -6.70 7.68 -7.16
CA VAL A 219 -5.79 7.50 -6.03
C VAL A 219 -5.33 6.04 -5.91
N LYS A 220 -6.25 5.07 -6.00
CA LYS A 220 -5.92 3.64 -5.99
C LYS A 220 -4.99 3.26 -7.15
N ARG A 221 -5.25 3.79 -8.37
CA ARG A 221 -4.36 3.61 -9.53
C ARG A 221 -2.98 4.23 -9.33
N ALA A 222 -2.90 5.43 -8.73
CA ALA A 222 -1.62 6.06 -8.40
C ALA A 222 -0.79 5.22 -7.43
N ILE A 223 -1.44 4.66 -6.38
CA ILE A 223 -0.81 3.73 -5.44
C ILE A 223 -0.29 2.48 -6.16
N ALA A 224 -1.11 1.88 -7.03
CA ALA A 224 -0.71 0.69 -7.80
C ALA A 224 0.46 0.96 -8.75
N GLY A 225 0.40 2.05 -9.52
CA GLY A 225 1.45 2.42 -10.45
C GLY A 225 2.76 2.79 -9.75
N ASN A 226 2.70 3.45 -8.59
CA ASN A 226 3.89 3.80 -7.80
C ASN A 226 4.71 2.56 -7.43
N ARG A 227 4.07 1.42 -7.19
CA ARG A 227 4.77 0.14 -6.95
C ARG A 227 5.65 -0.29 -8.13
N ASN A 228 5.21 -0.02 -9.36
CA ASN A 228 5.93 -0.39 -10.57
C ASN A 228 7.16 0.51 -10.80
N ALA A 229 7.07 1.80 -10.45
CA ALA A 229 8.17 2.76 -10.58
C ALA A 229 9.14 2.77 -9.39
N GLY A 230 8.70 2.31 -8.21
CA GLY A 230 9.50 2.25 -7.00
C GLY A 230 8.82 1.44 -5.91
N ALA A 231 9.38 0.28 -5.56
CA ALA A 231 8.80 -0.59 -4.55
C ALA A 231 9.32 -0.23 -3.14
N GLY A 232 8.46 0.26 -2.25
CA GLY A 232 8.80 0.39 -0.83
C GLY A 232 7.87 1.29 -0.02
N ALA A 233 8.01 1.22 1.31
CA ALA A 233 7.24 2.05 2.23
C ALA A 233 7.53 3.55 2.03
N ALA A 234 8.81 3.92 1.88
CA ALA A 234 9.19 5.32 1.68
C ALA A 234 8.58 5.95 0.41
N ALA A 235 8.48 5.18 -0.69
CA ALA A 235 7.87 5.67 -1.92
C ALA A 235 6.35 5.84 -1.77
N LEU A 236 5.68 4.89 -1.11
CA LEU A 236 4.24 4.99 -0.82
C LEU A 236 3.95 6.15 0.14
N ASP A 237 4.80 6.35 1.15
CA ASP A 237 4.70 7.44 2.10
C ASP A 237 4.84 8.79 1.40
N ALA A 238 5.88 8.97 0.56
CA ALA A 238 6.07 10.18 -0.22
C ALA A 238 4.87 10.47 -1.15
N LEU A 239 4.33 9.44 -1.82
CA LEU A 239 3.14 9.56 -2.64
C LEU A 239 1.92 10.02 -1.82
N THR A 240 1.64 9.32 -0.72
CA THR A 240 0.43 9.56 0.07
C THR A 240 0.49 10.90 0.81
N ASP A 241 1.61 11.23 1.43
CA ASP A 241 1.83 12.51 2.11
C ASP A 241 1.83 13.67 1.11
N GLY A 242 2.49 13.50 -0.05
CA GLY A 242 2.59 14.54 -1.06
C GLY A 242 1.27 14.84 -1.76
N LEU A 243 0.52 13.81 -2.19
CA LEU A 243 -0.83 14.00 -2.72
C LEU A 243 -1.75 14.66 -1.70
N ASN A 244 -1.69 14.23 -0.44
CA ASN A 244 -2.50 14.81 0.63
C ASN A 244 -2.17 16.29 0.86
N SER A 245 -0.88 16.65 0.85
CA SER A 245 -0.41 18.04 0.93
C SER A 245 -0.92 18.89 -0.24
N LEU A 246 -0.80 18.38 -1.47
CA LEU A 246 -1.25 19.09 -2.68
C LEU A 246 -2.74 19.38 -2.66
N VAL A 247 -3.58 18.36 -2.41
CA VAL A 247 -5.04 18.56 -2.41
C VAL A 247 -5.48 19.52 -1.29
N ASN A 248 -4.82 19.46 -0.12
CA ASN A 248 -5.09 20.40 0.98
C ASN A 248 -4.68 21.83 0.67
N SER A 249 -3.69 22.02 -0.21
CA SER A 249 -3.29 23.34 -0.69
C SER A 249 -4.22 23.93 -1.77
N GLY A 250 -5.23 23.17 -2.21
CA GLY A 250 -6.12 23.55 -3.31
C GLY A 250 -5.57 23.23 -4.70
N THR A 251 -4.51 22.42 -4.81
CA THR A 251 -4.01 21.95 -6.10
C THR A 251 -5.04 21.04 -6.76
N THR A 252 -5.28 21.25 -8.06
CA THR A 252 -6.20 20.44 -8.86
C THR A 252 -5.45 19.74 -9.99
N PHE A 253 -5.92 18.57 -10.39
CA PHE A 253 -5.30 17.67 -11.36
C PHE A 253 -6.24 17.47 -12.55
N GLU A 254 -5.76 17.74 -13.76
CA GLU A 254 -6.49 17.50 -15.01
C GLU A 254 -5.69 16.54 -15.89
N ASN A 255 -6.37 15.60 -16.56
CA ASN A 255 -5.75 14.59 -17.42
C ASN A 255 -4.74 13.66 -16.73
N PHE A 256 -4.74 13.63 -15.39
CA PHE A 256 -3.93 12.71 -14.57
C PHE A 256 -4.03 11.23 -14.98
N PRO A 257 -5.19 10.69 -15.46
CA PRO A 257 -5.26 9.31 -15.95
C PRO A 257 -4.23 8.96 -17.03
N ARG A 258 -3.75 9.93 -17.81
CA ARG A 258 -2.73 9.70 -18.85
C ARG A 258 -1.37 9.37 -18.25
N LEU A 259 -0.95 10.12 -17.23
CA LEU A 259 0.27 9.83 -16.47
C LEU A 259 0.18 8.43 -15.84
N LEU A 260 -0.97 8.10 -15.25
CA LEU A 260 -1.20 6.78 -14.65
C LEU A 260 -1.11 5.65 -15.68
N SER A 261 -1.61 5.86 -16.91
CA SER A 261 -1.50 4.85 -17.96
C SER A 261 -0.05 4.56 -18.35
N ASP A 262 0.85 5.55 -18.34
CA ASP A 262 2.27 5.30 -18.59
C ASP A 262 2.97 4.63 -17.41
N LEU A 263 2.55 4.96 -16.19
CA LEU A 263 3.00 4.31 -14.96
C LEU A 263 2.60 2.82 -14.90
N GLU A 264 1.44 2.47 -15.46
CA GLU A 264 0.90 1.11 -15.53
C GLU A 264 1.54 0.25 -16.63
N LYS A 265 2.11 0.85 -17.70
CA LYS A 265 2.75 0.12 -18.81
C LYS A 265 4.04 -0.61 -18.43
N GLY A 266 4.72 -0.20 -17.37
CA GLY A 266 6.04 -0.73 -16.99
C GLY A 266 7.19 -0.24 -17.90
N GLY A 267 8.41 -0.68 -17.60
CA GLY A 267 9.60 -0.31 -18.36
C GLY A 267 9.90 1.19 -18.35
N GLY A 268 10.48 1.71 -19.44
CA GLY A 268 10.88 3.12 -19.55
C GLY A 268 9.71 4.11 -19.46
N PHE A 269 8.50 3.70 -19.81
CA PHE A 269 7.29 4.53 -19.63
C PHE A 269 6.99 4.73 -18.14
N ALA A 270 7.03 3.65 -17.36
CA ALA A 270 6.79 3.74 -15.91
C ALA A 270 7.91 4.47 -15.18
N GLU A 271 9.16 4.37 -15.66
CA GLU A 271 10.28 5.14 -15.11
C GLU A 271 10.09 6.64 -15.32
N GLY A 272 9.74 7.07 -16.54
CA GLY A 272 9.47 8.48 -16.85
C GLY A 272 8.25 9.03 -16.10
N ALA A 273 7.13 8.33 -16.14
CA ALA A 273 5.92 8.72 -15.41
C ALA A 273 6.13 8.71 -13.89
N GLY A 274 6.92 7.74 -13.40
CA GLY A 274 7.31 7.63 -12.00
C GLY A 274 8.17 8.79 -11.54
N TRP A 275 9.10 9.26 -12.38
CA TRP A 275 9.88 10.46 -12.12
C TRP A 275 8.99 11.70 -11.97
N ILE A 276 8.06 11.92 -12.91
CA ILE A 276 7.10 13.04 -12.84
C ILE A 276 6.29 12.99 -11.54
N GLN A 277 5.69 11.83 -11.25
CA GLN A 277 4.89 11.64 -10.04
C GLN A 277 5.73 11.91 -8.78
N LYS A 278 6.91 11.28 -8.67
CA LYS A 278 7.80 11.42 -7.52
C LYS A 278 8.20 12.87 -7.32
N TYR A 279 8.63 13.57 -8.38
CA TYR A 279 9.06 14.96 -8.27
C TYR A 279 7.93 15.85 -7.74
N ILE A 280 6.71 15.70 -8.27
CA ILE A 280 5.56 16.50 -7.85
C ILE A 280 5.21 16.28 -6.38
N VAL A 281 5.15 15.02 -5.95
CA VAL A 281 4.74 14.68 -4.58
C VAL A 281 5.83 14.96 -3.53
N THR A 282 7.11 15.06 -3.93
CA THR A 282 8.19 15.45 -3.01
C THR A 282 8.46 16.96 -3.01
N ASN A 283 7.95 17.72 -3.98
CA ASN A 283 8.19 19.17 -4.11
C ASN A 283 6.86 19.96 -4.07
N THR A 284 5.99 19.60 -3.13
CA THR A 284 4.59 20.09 -3.11
C THR A 284 4.46 21.61 -3.03
N SER A 285 5.42 22.32 -2.43
CA SER A 285 5.43 23.78 -2.36
C SER A 285 5.49 24.47 -3.73
N GLU A 286 6.13 23.83 -4.72
CA GLU A 286 6.19 24.36 -6.08
C GLU A 286 4.83 24.29 -6.79
N PHE A 287 3.98 23.35 -6.40
CA PHE A 287 2.71 23.04 -7.07
C PHE A 287 1.48 23.45 -6.25
N ALA A 288 1.68 23.94 -5.02
CA ALA A 288 0.63 24.26 -4.08
C ALA A 288 -0.37 25.29 -4.64
N GLY A 289 -1.67 24.96 -4.58
CA GLY A 289 -2.76 25.80 -5.05
C GLY A 289 -2.86 25.99 -6.57
N LYS A 290 -2.08 25.23 -7.35
CA LYS A 290 -2.03 25.36 -8.82
C LYS A 290 -2.88 24.29 -9.50
N LYS A 291 -3.29 24.56 -10.75
CA LYS A 291 -3.89 23.56 -11.63
C LYS A 291 -2.78 22.85 -12.41
N LEU A 292 -2.65 21.54 -12.21
CA LEU A 292 -1.70 20.65 -12.88
C LEU A 292 -2.40 19.92 -14.02
N GLU A 293 -2.01 20.23 -15.25
CA GLU A 293 -2.61 19.67 -16.46
C GLU A 293 -1.61 18.71 -17.13
N PHE A 294 -1.87 17.41 -17.05
CA PHE A 294 -0.94 16.37 -17.51
C PHE A 294 -1.14 16.02 -18.98
N GLU A 295 -0.06 15.68 -19.67
CA GLU A 295 -0.09 15.07 -21.01
C GLU A 295 -0.96 15.85 -22.02
N ILE A 296 -0.81 17.18 -21.99
CA ILE A 296 -1.63 18.11 -22.75
C ILE A 296 -1.22 18.08 -24.21
N GLY A 297 -2.21 17.90 -25.09
CA GLY A 297 -2.02 18.06 -26.53
C GLY A 297 -1.73 19.51 -26.86
N VAL A 298 -0.58 19.76 -27.50
CA VAL A 298 -0.15 21.09 -27.96
C VAL A 298 0.08 21.05 -29.46
N ILE A 299 0.35 22.21 -30.07
CA ILE A 299 0.71 22.27 -31.48
C ILE A 299 1.95 21.37 -31.68
N SER A 300 1.81 20.35 -32.54
CA SER A 300 2.88 19.40 -32.87
C SER A 300 3.37 18.50 -31.73
N GLY A 301 2.52 18.11 -30.77
CA GLY A 301 2.86 17.03 -29.84
C GLY A 301 2.12 17.04 -28.50
N ARG A 302 2.81 16.62 -27.44
CA ARG A 302 2.33 16.64 -26.05
C ARG A 302 3.41 17.22 -25.14
N VAL A 303 2.99 17.83 -24.05
CA VAL A 303 3.85 18.30 -22.95
C VAL A 303 3.44 17.54 -21.69
N ASP A 304 4.42 17.12 -20.90
CA ASP A 304 4.21 16.27 -19.72
C ASP A 304 3.32 16.97 -18.68
N LEU A 305 3.58 18.25 -18.41
CA LEU A 305 2.80 19.06 -17.46
C LEU A 305 2.67 20.52 -17.91
N ARG A 306 1.46 21.07 -17.81
CA ARG A 306 1.19 22.50 -17.94
C ARG A 306 0.64 23.07 -16.65
N ILE A 307 1.10 24.27 -16.30
CA ILE A 307 0.60 25.05 -15.16
C ILE A 307 0.37 26.48 -15.62
N GLY A 308 -0.89 26.86 -15.81
CA GLY A 308 -1.23 28.14 -16.44
C GLY A 308 -0.60 28.23 -17.82
N SER A 309 0.28 29.20 -18.03
CA SER A 309 1.02 29.36 -19.29
C SER A 309 2.39 28.67 -19.32
N ASN A 310 2.82 28.04 -18.22
CA ASN A 310 4.14 27.42 -18.13
C ASN A 310 4.07 25.96 -18.60
N LEU A 311 5.06 25.56 -19.40
CA LEU A 311 5.23 24.21 -19.94
C LEU A 311 6.41 23.55 -19.23
N PHE A 312 6.16 22.34 -18.71
CA PHE A 312 7.14 21.51 -18.02
C PHE A 312 7.36 20.22 -18.80
N GLU A 313 8.62 19.99 -19.15
CA GLU A 313 9.10 18.77 -19.78
C GLU A 313 9.99 18.04 -18.77
N PHE A 314 9.71 16.77 -18.51
CA PHE A 314 10.46 15.94 -17.56
C PHE A 314 11.31 14.92 -18.31
N LYS A 315 12.57 14.81 -17.95
CA LYS A 315 13.53 13.90 -18.60
C LYS A 315 14.30 13.08 -17.58
N SER A 316 13.98 11.79 -17.48
CA SER A 316 14.80 10.82 -16.77
C SER A 316 15.77 10.13 -17.74
N VAL A 317 16.89 10.81 -18.02
CA VAL A 317 17.92 10.37 -18.99
C VAL A 317 19.33 10.57 -18.42
N SER A 318 20.27 9.72 -18.80
CA SER A 318 21.69 9.83 -18.39
C SER A 318 22.60 10.43 -19.46
N THR A 319 22.07 10.73 -20.64
CA THR A 319 22.83 11.26 -21.79
C THR A 319 22.14 12.49 -22.34
N LEU A 320 22.91 13.54 -22.60
CA LEU A 320 22.43 14.81 -23.15
C LEU A 320 23.07 15.09 -24.51
N PRO A 321 22.36 15.76 -25.43
CA PRO A 321 20.92 16.05 -25.40
C PRO A 321 20.05 14.77 -25.44
N PRO A 322 18.83 14.79 -24.87
CA PRO A 322 17.92 13.64 -24.96
C PRO A 322 17.47 13.35 -26.40
N SER A 323 16.90 12.17 -26.62
CA SER A 323 16.27 11.86 -27.91
C SER A 323 15.17 12.87 -28.26
N SER A 324 15.10 13.23 -29.54
CA SER A 324 14.15 14.21 -30.07
C SER A 324 14.21 15.59 -29.37
N PHE A 325 15.32 15.94 -28.74
CA PHE A 325 15.50 17.21 -28.02
C PHE A 325 15.10 18.43 -28.84
N THR A 326 15.65 18.58 -30.04
CA THR A 326 15.40 19.71 -30.93
C THR A 326 13.93 19.83 -31.33
N ASN A 327 13.30 18.71 -31.68
CA ASN A 327 11.88 18.66 -32.04
C ASN A 327 10.98 19.08 -30.87
N GLN A 328 11.33 18.68 -29.64
CA GLN A 328 10.57 18.98 -28.45
C GLN A 328 10.76 20.44 -28.02
N VAL A 329 11.97 20.98 -28.04
CA VAL A 329 12.21 22.42 -27.76
C VAL A 329 11.53 23.29 -28.81
N ALA A 330 11.62 22.93 -30.09
CA ALA A 330 10.92 23.65 -31.16
C ALA A 330 9.40 23.65 -30.99
N ARG A 331 8.83 22.52 -30.52
CA ARG A 331 7.42 22.42 -30.16
C ARG A 331 7.08 23.36 -29.00
N ASP A 332 7.88 23.39 -27.93
CA ASP A 332 7.59 24.22 -26.77
C ASP A 332 7.64 25.71 -27.12
N LEU A 333 8.64 26.13 -27.92
CA LEU A 333 8.77 27.50 -28.44
C LEU A 333 7.56 27.94 -29.29
N LYS A 334 6.93 27.01 -30.02
CA LYS A 334 5.70 27.29 -30.78
C LYS A 334 4.52 27.62 -29.85
N ASN A 335 4.51 27.10 -28.64
CA ASN A 335 3.38 27.15 -27.70
C ASN A 335 3.54 28.18 -26.57
N VAL A 336 4.64 28.94 -26.52
CA VAL A 336 4.87 29.99 -25.51
C VAL A 336 5.16 31.36 -26.15
N THR A 337 5.16 32.41 -25.33
CA THR A 337 5.49 33.79 -25.70
C THR A 337 6.73 34.33 -24.99
N SER A 338 7.21 33.64 -23.95
CA SER A 338 8.44 33.94 -23.22
C SER A 338 9.18 32.64 -22.91
N LEU A 339 10.51 32.67 -23.01
CA LEU A 339 11.38 31.55 -22.61
C LEU A 339 11.24 31.21 -21.12
N ASP A 340 10.79 32.14 -20.28
CA ASP A 340 10.61 31.90 -18.85
C ASP A 340 9.46 30.92 -18.56
N GLN A 341 8.58 30.71 -19.55
CA GLN A 341 7.47 29.76 -19.48
C GLN A 341 7.91 28.32 -19.75
N ILE A 342 9.10 28.09 -20.31
CA ILE A 342 9.61 26.75 -20.59
C ILE A 342 10.44 26.27 -19.40
N LYS A 343 10.14 25.06 -18.92
CA LYS A 343 10.85 24.37 -17.85
C LYS A 343 11.17 22.94 -18.30
N TRP A 344 12.43 22.61 -18.39
CA TRP A 344 12.93 21.26 -18.69
C TRP A 344 13.61 20.72 -17.44
N TYR A 345 12.97 19.76 -16.77
CA TYR A 345 13.41 19.18 -15.51
C TYR A 345 14.01 17.80 -15.75
N PHE A 346 15.33 17.72 -15.56
CA PHE A 346 16.09 16.50 -15.68
C PHE A 346 16.22 15.81 -14.33
N ASP A 347 16.08 14.49 -14.32
CA ASP A 347 16.25 13.66 -13.13
C ASP A 347 17.71 13.68 -12.64
N GLY A 348 17.96 14.34 -11.51
CA GLY A 348 19.29 14.44 -10.91
C GLY A 348 19.87 13.10 -10.47
N SER A 349 19.05 12.06 -10.28
CA SER A 349 19.57 10.72 -10.02
C SER A 349 20.23 10.08 -11.25
N LYS A 350 19.88 10.53 -12.46
CA LYS A 350 20.50 10.12 -13.73
C LYS A 350 21.64 11.03 -14.14
N LEU A 351 21.64 12.27 -13.65
CA LEU A 351 22.66 13.29 -13.89
C LEU A 351 23.26 13.79 -12.55
N PRO A 352 23.96 12.94 -11.79
CA PRO A 352 24.43 13.28 -10.44
C PRO A 352 25.41 14.45 -10.39
N ASN A 353 26.07 14.76 -11.53
CA ASN A 353 27.02 15.86 -11.65
C ASN A 353 26.42 17.09 -12.36
N GLY A 354 25.09 17.11 -12.57
CA GLY A 354 24.42 18.17 -13.33
C GLY A 354 24.66 18.08 -14.84
N ILE A 355 24.39 19.17 -15.54
CA ILE A 355 24.70 19.35 -16.98
C ILE A 355 26.14 19.86 -17.08
N SER A 356 27.05 19.07 -17.65
CA SER A 356 28.44 19.51 -17.85
C SER A 356 28.53 20.61 -18.91
N GLN A 357 29.66 21.33 -18.97
CA GLN A 357 29.86 22.31 -20.04
C GLN A 357 29.79 21.66 -21.43
N THR A 358 30.35 20.45 -21.60
CA THR A 358 30.28 19.69 -22.84
C THR A 358 28.83 19.34 -23.22
N ASP A 359 28.00 18.95 -22.25
CA ASP A 359 26.59 18.65 -22.50
C ASP A 359 25.81 19.92 -22.87
N LYS A 360 26.10 21.04 -22.18
CA LYS A 360 25.52 22.36 -22.49
C LYS A 360 25.85 22.76 -23.93
N ASP A 361 27.12 22.67 -24.32
CA ASP A 361 27.57 23.02 -25.67
C ASP A 361 26.90 22.12 -26.72
N ALA A 362 26.83 20.81 -26.49
CA ALA A 362 26.15 19.87 -27.37
C ALA A 362 24.64 20.15 -27.51
N MET A 363 23.97 20.52 -26.41
CA MET A 363 22.57 20.93 -26.42
C MET A 363 22.38 22.21 -27.25
N LEU A 364 23.19 23.25 -27.02
CA LEU A 364 23.11 24.51 -27.76
C LEU A 364 23.38 24.33 -29.26
N SER A 365 24.41 23.58 -29.63
CA SER A 365 24.70 23.25 -31.03
C SER A 365 23.56 22.46 -31.69
N ALA A 366 22.89 21.57 -30.96
CA ALA A 366 21.72 20.86 -31.50
C ALA A 366 20.57 21.84 -31.83
N LEU A 367 20.37 22.88 -31.00
CA LEU A 367 19.29 23.86 -31.19
C LEU A 367 19.45 24.71 -32.47
N GLU A 368 20.67 24.91 -32.97
CA GLU A 368 20.92 25.62 -34.23
C GLU A 368 20.31 24.92 -35.45
N SER A 369 20.01 23.62 -35.33
CA SER A 369 19.37 22.81 -36.38
C SER A 369 17.84 22.77 -36.32
N MET A 370 17.20 23.50 -35.39
CA MET A 370 15.74 23.47 -35.26
C MET A 370 15.04 24.05 -36.49
N ASP A 371 14.02 23.33 -36.98
CA ASP A 371 13.14 23.82 -38.03
C ASP A 371 12.03 24.72 -37.45
N LEU A 372 12.31 26.02 -37.41
CA LEU A 372 11.43 27.06 -36.90
C LEU A 372 11.07 28.06 -38.00
N THR A 373 9.80 28.46 -38.05
CA THR A 373 9.37 29.55 -38.93
C THR A 373 9.90 30.90 -38.39
N PRO A 374 10.11 31.90 -39.27
CA PRO A 374 10.50 33.25 -38.83
C PRO A 374 9.56 33.84 -37.78
N ASP A 375 8.26 33.54 -37.87
CA ASP A 375 7.26 34.00 -36.90
C ASP A 375 7.51 33.46 -35.49
N VAL A 376 7.99 32.23 -35.34
CA VAL A 376 8.31 31.66 -34.03
C VAL A 376 9.56 32.33 -33.45
N ILE A 377 10.59 32.55 -34.27
CA ILE A 377 11.83 33.21 -33.85
C ILE A 377 11.52 34.65 -33.40
N ASN A 378 10.72 35.37 -34.18
CA ASN A 378 10.31 36.75 -33.91
C ASN A 378 9.58 36.95 -32.58
N LYS A 379 8.99 35.90 -31.98
CA LYS A 379 8.39 35.98 -30.64
C LYS A 379 9.41 36.31 -29.55
N PHE A 380 10.65 35.86 -29.73
CA PHE A 380 11.70 35.93 -28.71
C PHE A 380 12.82 36.90 -29.11
N VAL A 381 13.11 36.97 -30.41
CA VAL A 381 14.13 37.86 -30.97
C VAL A 381 13.57 38.56 -32.21
N PRO A 382 13.05 39.79 -32.09
CA PRO A 382 12.47 40.53 -33.21
C PRO A 382 13.48 40.71 -34.35
N GLN A 383 13.10 40.27 -35.57
CA GLN A 383 13.96 40.28 -36.76
C GLN A 383 15.26 39.47 -36.61
N GLY A 384 15.28 38.54 -35.66
CA GLY A 384 16.43 37.70 -35.36
C GLY A 384 16.52 36.45 -36.23
N THR A 385 17.67 35.82 -36.16
CA THR A 385 17.96 34.50 -36.74
C THR A 385 17.80 33.40 -35.69
N ILE A 386 17.90 32.14 -36.12
CA ILE A 386 17.97 31.01 -35.19
C ILE A 386 19.18 31.10 -34.25
N GLN A 387 20.30 31.63 -34.74
CA GLN A 387 21.49 31.84 -33.91
C GLN A 387 21.22 32.86 -32.80
N ASP A 388 20.54 33.96 -33.12
CA ASP A 388 20.20 34.97 -32.12
C ASP A 388 19.27 34.39 -31.04
N LEU A 389 18.31 33.54 -31.45
CA LEU A 389 17.48 32.80 -30.51
C LEU A 389 18.29 31.85 -29.63
N VAL A 390 19.23 31.08 -30.19
CA VAL A 390 20.11 30.18 -29.43
C VAL A 390 20.95 30.98 -28.42
N ASN A 391 21.47 32.15 -28.80
CA ASN A 391 22.21 33.03 -27.89
C ASN A 391 21.34 33.51 -26.72
N VAL A 392 20.07 33.85 -26.97
CA VAL A 392 19.13 34.21 -25.89
C VAL A 392 18.81 32.99 -25.01
N ILE A 393 18.63 31.81 -25.59
CA ILE A 393 18.44 30.56 -24.83
C ILE A 393 19.68 30.28 -23.95
N GLU A 394 20.89 30.48 -24.46
CA GLU A 394 22.12 30.31 -23.69
C GLU A 394 22.14 31.21 -22.44
N THR A 395 21.75 32.48 -22.59
CA THR A 395 21.70 33.41 -21.44
C THR A 395 20.71 32.99 -20.37
N LYS A 396 19.71 32.18 -20.74
CA LYS A 396 18.67 31.62 -19.86
C LYS A 396 18.82 30.12 -19.64
N PHE A 397 19.97 29.53 -19.98
CA PHE A 397 20.11 28.07 -20.07
C PHE A 397 19.73 27.37 -18.76
N THR A 398 20.25 27.85 -17.63
CA THR A 398 19.98 27.27 -16.29
C THR A 398 18.57 27.55 -15.78
N LEU A 399 17.87 28.54 -16.34
CA LEU A 399 16.47 28.80 -16.03
C LEU A 399 15.54 27.83 -16.77
N ILE A 400 15.90 27.48 -18.01
CA ILE A 400 15.14 26.60 -18.89
C ILE A 400 15.44 25.14 -18.55
N PHE A 401 16.71 24.74 -18.55
CA PHE A 401 17.17 23.37 -18.34
C PHE A 401 17.72 23.21 -16.92
N GLN A 402 16.95 22.55 -16.06
CA GLN A 402 17.24 22.38 -14.63
C GLN A 402 17.41 20.90 -14.29
N VAL A 403 18.47 20.57 -13.56
CA VAL A 403 18.62 19.25 -12.93
C VAL A 403 17.99 19.31 -11.55
N LYS A 404 17.14 18.33 -11.24
CA LYS A 404 16.20 18.36 -10.12
C LYS A 404 16.30 17.14 -9.22
#